data_AF-A0A437QG65-F1
#
_entry.id   AF-A0A437QG65-F1
#
_cell.length_a   1.000
_cell.length_b   1.000
_cell.length_c   1.000
_cell.angle_alpha   90.00
_cell.angle_beta   90.00
_cell.angle_gamma   90.00
#
_symmetry.space_group_name_H-M   'P 1'
#
loop_
_entity.id
_entity.type
_entity.pdbx_description
1 polymer ?
#
loop_
_entity_poly.entity_id
_entity_poly.type
_entity_poly.pdbx_seq_one_letter_code
_entity_poly.pdbx_strand_id
1 'polypeptide(L)'
;MKNLWIVIVFSSMVLSSCGGSEGGSANETSTSDFQTKLSNTSWVKECSAYNKFPSDDLKDAWNVKIKLSIDSSLNSTYRTEYFHPNDTKCNSMMFDALDISKFDIRGKVISEESIDANGLNEIFNYNSGNRDLPPNYTLIYIDSEKLYFGQKSAKNSGKTLETRHSSISLDNYFRKVIK
;
A
#
# COMPACT_ATOMS: atom_id res chain seq x y z
N MET A 1 -22.01 77.08 19.34
CA MET A 1 -20.81 76.23 19.45
C MET A 1 -21.21 74.80 19.17
N LYS A 2 -20.50 74.16 18.23
CA LYS A 2 -20.40 72.72 17.92
C LYS A 2 -21.68 71.97 17.49
N ASN A 3 -21.76 71.77 16.17
CA ASN A 3 -22.52 70.72 15.49
C ASN A 3 -22.12 69.33 16.03
N LEU A 4 -23.10 68.48 16.33
CA LEU A 4 -22.91 67.03 16.34
C LEU A 4 -23.88 66.43 15.32
N TRP A 5 -23.37 66.16 14.13
CA TRP A 5 -24.01 65.26 13.18
C TRP A 5 -23.56 63.85 13.51
N ILE A 6 -24.50 63.00 13.92
CA ILE A 6 -24.27 61.57 14.12
C ILE A 6 -24.33 60.93 12.73
N VAL A 7 -23.17 60.58 12.18
CA VAL A 7 -23.09 59.74 10.98
C VAL A 7 -23.18 58.29 11.43
N ILE A 8 -24.34 57.67 11.22
CA ILE A 8 -24.49 56.22 11.36
C ILE A 8 -23.96 55.59 10.07
N VAL A 9 -22.73 55.09 10.12
CA VAL A 9 -22.17 54.25 9.06
C VAL A 9 -22.80 52.87 9.19
N PHE A 10 -23.80 52.58 8.38
CA PHE A 10 -24.25 51.21 8.15
C PHE A 10 -23.15 50.50 7.34
N SER A 11 -22.26 49.81 8.06
CA SER A 11 -21.28 48.92 7.46
C SER A 11 -22.03 47.72 6.89
N SER A 12 -22.40 47.77 5.62
CA SER A 12 -22.84 46.62 4.87
C SER A 12 -21.70 45.60 4.84
N MET A 13 -21.81 44.56 5.66
CA MET A 13 -21.04 43.34 5.44
C MET A 13 -21.53 42.74 4.13
N VAL A 14 -20.83 43.04 3.04
CA VAL A 14 -20.90 42.21 1.84
C VAL A 14 -20.22 40.90 2.22
N LEU A 15 -21.03 39.89 2.57
CA LEU A 15 -20.60 38.51 2.53
C LEU A 15 -20.30 38.19 1.07
N SER A 16 -19.06 38.42 0.64
CA SER A 16 -18.55 37.78 -0.56
C SER A 16 -18.52 36.29 -0.27
N SER A 17 -19.57 35.60 -0.69
CA SER A 17 -19.51 34.18 -1.03
C SER A 17 -18.38 34.04 -2.03
N CYS A 18 -17.19 33.66 -1.57
CA CYS A 18 -16.20 33.01 -2.40
C CYS A 18 -16.73 31.59 -2.67
N GLY A 19 -17.73 31.52 -3.54
CA GLY A 19 -17.88 30.43 -4.48
C GLY A 19 -16.68 30.48 -5.42
N GLY A 20 -15.53 30.00 -4.93
CA GLY A 20 -14.41 29.59 -5.75
C GLY A 20 -14.61 28.13 -6.08
N SER A 21 -15.42 27.86 -7.11
CA SER A 21 -15.36 26.61 -7.85
C SER A 21 -14.04 26.61 -8.62
N GLU A 22 -12.95 26.33 -7.91
CA GLU A 22 -11.81 25.69 -8.55
C GLU A 22 -12.11 24.20 -8.44
N GLY A 23 -12.79 23.72 -9.49
CA GLY A 23 -12.64 22.35 -9.95
C GLY A 23 -11.18 22.12 -10.31
N GLY A 24 -10.33 22.04 -9.28
CA GLY A 24 -9.12 21.26 -9.34
C GLY A 24 -9.61 19.85 -9.52
N SER A 25 -9.68 19.41 -10.78
CA SER A 25 -9.47 18.02 -11.12
C SER A 25 -8.11 17.65 -10.52
N ALA A 26 -8.11 17.30 -9.24
CA ALA A 26 -7.08 16.51 -8.63
C ALA A 26 -7.13 15.23 -9.44
N ASN A 27 -6.27 15.17 -10.46
CA ASN A 27 -6.26 14.21 -11.54
C ASN A 27 -6.57 12.83 -10.96
N GLU A 28 -7.85 12.44 -10.98
CA GLU A 28 -8.32 11.26 -10.30
C GLU A 28 -7.75 10.10 -11.11
N THR A 29 -6.57 9.66 -10.70
CA THR A 29 -5.89 8.53 -11.33
C THR A 29 -6.85 7.37 -11.24
N SER A 30 -7.43 7.00 -12.38
CA SER A 30 -8.48 5.99 -12.45
C SER A 30 -7.90 4.64 -12.04
N THR A 31 -8.76 3.71 -11.62
CA THR A 31 -8.32 2.33 -11.34
C THR A 31 -7.55 1.74 -12.53
N SER A 32 -7.95 2.06 -13.76
CA SER A 32 -7.24 1.68 -15.00
C SER A 32 -5.82 2.26 -15.08
N ASP A 33 -5.62 3.52 -14.68
CA ASP A 33 -4.29 4.13 -14.68
C ASP A 33 -3.38 3.48 -13.64
N PHE A 34 -3.91 3.13 -12.47
CA PHE A 34 -3.16 2.42 -11.44
C PHE A 34 -2.78 1.01 -11.89
N GLN A 35 -3.72 0.26 -12.49
CA GLN A 35 -3.45 -1.05 -13.07
C GLN A 35 -2.34 -0.95 -14.12
N THR A 36 -2.40 0.04 -15.01
CA THR A 36 -1.37 0.28 -16.03
C THR A 36 0.00 0.55 -15.42
N LYS A 37 0.08 1.30 -14.31
CA LYS A 37 1.35 1.54 -13.59
C LYS A 37 1.93 0.28 -12.96
N LEU A 38 1.08 -0.69 -12.60
CA LEU A 38 1.46 -1.91 -11.91
C LEU A 38 1.75 -3.07 -12.89
N SER A 39 1.08 -3.11 -14.03
CA SER A 39 1.26 -4.13 -15.06
C SER A 39 2.69 -4.15 -15.60
N ASN A 40 3.21 -5.36 -15.84
CA ASN A 40 4.55 -5.60 -16.39
C ASN A 40 5.68 -4.98 -15.55
N THR A 41 5.52 -4.95 -14.23
CA THR A 41 6.53 -4.42 -13.32
C THR A 41 7.25 -5.52 -12.55
N SER A 42 8.43 -5.18 -12.04
CA SER A 42 9.22 -6.05 -11.17
C SER A 42 9.69 -5.23 -9.97
N TRP A 43 9.69 -5.86 -8.80
CA TRP A 43 9.96 -5.22 -7.53
C TRP A 43 10.79 -6.14 -6.63
N VAL A 44 11.56 -5.54 -5.74
CA VAL A 44 12.40 -6.26 -4.77
C VAL A 44 12.24 -5.67 -3.38
N LYS A 45 11.99 -6.53 -2.41
CA LYS A 45 12.17 -6.20 -1.00
C LYS A 45 13.51 -6.76 -0.58
N GLU A 46 14.37 -5.86 -0.14
CA GLU A 46 15.74 -6.20 0.26
C GLU A 46 15.79 -7.08 1.51
N CYS A 47 16.98 -7.61 1.77
CA CYS A 47 17.26 -8.50 2.88
C CYS A 47 16.66 -7.97 4.19
N SER A 48 15.75 -8.74 4.78
CA SER A 48 15.09 -8.41 6.04
C SER A 48 14.77 -9.66 6.84
N ALA A 49 14.70 -9.53 8.16
CA ALA A 49 14.34 -10.64 9.04
C ALA A 49 12.88 -11.07 8.81
N TYR A 50 12.64 -12.38 8.87
CA TYR A 50 11.35 -13.03 8.67
C TYR A 50 11.10 -14.08 9.75
N ASN A 51 10.04 -13.88 10.53
CA ASN A 51 9.78 -14.64 11.76
C ASN A 51 8.58 -15.58 11.63
N LYS A 52 8.20 -16.00 10.42
CA LYS A 52 6.96 -16.77 10.18
C LYS A 52 7.22 -18.08 9.44
N PHE A 53 7.97 -18.98 10.06
CA PHE A 53 7.96 -20.39 9.64
C PHE A 53 6.95 -21.18 10.48
N PRO A 54 6.12 -22.03 9.85
CA PRO A 54 5.11 -22.83 10.55
C PRO A 54 5.66 -24.09 11.23
N SER A 55 6.96 -24.40 11.13
CA SER A 55 7.56 -25.56 11.80
C SER A 55 8.30 -25.17 13.07
N ASP A 56 8.06 -25.92 14.14
CA ASP A 56 8.77 -25.84 15.44
C ASP A 56 10.29 -26.06 15.31
N ASP A 57 10.76 -26.51 14.15
CA ASP A 57 12.17 -26.79 13.85
C ASP A 57 12.96 -25.55 13.37
N LEU A 58 12.28 -24.47 12.97
CA LEU A 58 12.91 -23.22 12.51
C LEU A 58 12.55 -22.08 13.48
N LYS A 59 12.98 -22.21 14.73
CA LYS A 59 12.72 -21.23 15.82
C LYS A 59 13.39 -19.88 15.61
N ASP A 60 14.47 -19.85 14.83
CA ASP A 60 15.25 -18.64 14.59
C ASP A 60 14.66 -17.82 13.44
N ALA A 61 14.72 -16.50 13.58
CA ALA A 61 14.38 -15.56 12.51
C ALA A 61 15.33 -15.73 11.31
N TRP A 62 14.82 -16.13 10.15
CA TRP A 62 15.63 -16.19 8.93
C TRP A 62 15.68 -14.83 8.26
N ASN A 63 16.71 -14.61 7.45
CA ASN A 63 16.72 -13.44 6.55
C ASN A 63 16.08 -13.85 5.23
N VAL A 64 15.30 -12.94 4.64
CA VAL A 64 14.64 -13.16 3.36
C VAL A 64 14.84 -11.98 2.40
N LYS A 65 14.91 -12.30 1.13
CA LYS A 65 14.83 -11.35 0.01
C LYS A 65 13.65 -11.76 -0.86
N ILE A 66 12.75 -10.82 -1.15
CA ILE A 66 11.52 -11.12 -1.90
C ILE A 66 11.55 -10.40 -3.23
N LYS A 67 11.40 -11.14 -4.32
CA LYS A 67 11.23 -10.62 -5.67
C LYS A 67 9.78 -10.79 -6.08
N LEU A 68 9.13 -9.68 -6.46
CA LEU A 68 7.76 -9.66 -6.94
C LEU A 68 7.76 -9.26 -8.41
N SER A 69 7.14 -10.08 -9.27
CA SER A 69 6.87 -9.73 -10.66
C SER A 69 5.37 -9.70 -10.90
N ILE A 70 4.89 -8.69 -11.62
CA ILE A 70 3.47 -8.51 -11.93
C ILE A 70 3.33 -8.43 -13.44
N ASP A 71 2.55 -9.33 -14.03
CA ASP A 71 2.33 -9.39 -15.48
C ASP A 71 1.23 -8.41 -15.94
N SER A 72 0.95 -8.40 -17.24
CA SER A 72 -0.11 -7.56 -17.84
C SER A 72 -1.52 -7.90 -17.36
N SER A 73 -1.73 -9.13 -16.89
CA SER A 73 -3.02 -9.64 -16.38
C SER A 73 -3.14 -9.49 -14.86
N LEU A 74 -2.19 -8.78 -14.24
CA LEU A 74 -2.07 -8.61 -12.79
C LEU A 74 -1.89 -9.93 -12.04
N ASN A 75 -1.34 -10.96 -12.69
CA ASN A 75 -0.81 -12.10 -11.96
C ASN A 75 0.52 -11.71 -11.33
N SER A 76 0.62 -11.94 -10.04
CA SER A 76 1.77 -11.67 -9.20
C SER A 76 2.50 -12.96 -8.90
N THR A 77 3.81 -12.95 -9.12
CA THR A 77 4.71 -14.04 -8.77
C THR A 77 5.70 -13.53 -7.74
N TYR A 78 5.65 -14.11 -6.53
CA TYR A 78 6.60 -13.88 -5.47
C TYR A 78 7.62 -15.00 -5.47
N ARG A 79 8.90 -14.62 -5.53
CA ARG A 79 10.01 -15.51 -5.24
C ARG A 79 10.68 -15.04 -3.96
N THR A 80 10.55 -15.83 -2.90
CA THR A 80 11.16 -15.56 -1.61
C THR A 80 12.41 -16.41 -1.46
N GLU A 81 13.57 -15.77 -1.43
CA GLU A 81 14.87 -16.40 -1.17
C GLU A 81 15.12 -16.35 0.33
N TYR A 82 15.51 -17.50 0.91
CA TYR A 82 15.77 -17.65 2.34
C TYR A 82 17.26 -17.83 2.60
N PHE A 83 17.72 -17.16 3.64
CA PHE A 83 19.13 -17.06 4.01
C PHE A 83 19.28 -17.38 5.49
N HIS A 84 20.40 -18.00 5.84
CA HIS A 84 20.69 -18.37 7.22
C HIS A 84 20.52 -17.16 8.17
N PRO A 85 20.03 -17.36 9.42
CA PRO A 85 19.84 -16.27 10.38
C PRO A 85 21.07 -15.35 10.57
N ASN A 86 22.28 -15.92 10.49
CA ASN A 86 23.54 -15.18 10.59
C ASN A 86 23.95 -14.42 9.31
N ASP A 87 23.32 -14.69 8.16
CA ASP A 87 23.58 -13.99 6.90
C ASP A 87 22.63 -12.79 6.74
N THR A 88 22.90 -11.75 7.53
CA THR A 88 22.13 -10.49 7.55
C THR A 88 22.25 -9.66 6.27
N LYS A 89 23.11 -10.08 5.34
CA LYS A 89 23.32 -9.43 4.03
C LYS A 89 22.71 -10.23 2.88
N CYS A 90 22.17 -11.42 3.15
CA CYS A 90 21.56 -12.30 2.15
C CYS A 90 22.53 -12.61 0.98
N ASN A 91 23.76 -13.03 1.29
CA ASN A 91 24.78 -13.36 0.29
C ASN A 91 24.69 -14.80 -0.22
N SER A 92 24.27 -15.74 0.63
CA SER A 92 24.26 -17.18 0.30
C SER A 92 22.86 -17.76 0.52
N MET A 93 22.09 -17.84 -0.57
CA MET A 93 20.75 -18.41 -0.54
C MET A 93 20.79 -19.89 -0.16
N MET A 94 19.93 -20.28 0.77
CA MET A 94 19.81 -21.66 1.27
C MET A 94 18.74 -22.43 0.50
N PHE A 95 17.58 -21.79 0.31
CA PHE A 95 16.46 -22.31 -0.49
C PHE A 95 15.54 -21.15 -0.88
N ASP A 96 14.59 -21.42 -1.78
CA ASP A 96 13.57 -20.46 -2.16
C ASP A 96 12.14 -21.02 -2.07
N ALA A 97 11.19 -20.10 -2.22
CA ALA A 97 9.76 -20.37 -2.33
C ALA A 97 9.20 -19.60 -3.52
N LEU A 98 8.19 -20.18 -4.13
CA LEU A 98 7.39 -19.56 -5.16
C LEU A 98 5.93 -19.49 -4.72
N ASP A 99 5.36 -18.30 -4.73
CA ASP A 99 3.93 -18.06 -4.50
C ASP A 99 3.36 -17.29 -5.69
N ILE A 100 2.22 -17.74 -6.21
CA ILE A 100 1.56 -17.13 -7.36
C ILE A 100 0.17 -16.71 -6.93
N SER A 101 -0.14 -15.44 -7.14
CA SER A 101 -1.44 -14.86 -6.86
C SER A 101 -1.94 -14.01 -8.03
N LYS A 102 -3.18 -13.55 -7.91
CA LYS A 102 -3.79 -12.60 -8.83
C LYS A 102 -4.26 -11.39 -8.03
N PHE A 103 -3.88 -10.19 -8.48
CA PHE A 103 -4.35 -8.94 -7.90
C PHE A 103 -5.68 -8.52 -8.53
N ASP A 104 -6.62 -8.20 -7.65
CA ASP A 104 -7.90 -7.55 -7.96
C ASP A 104 -7.91 -6.16 -7.32
N ILE A 105 -7.78 -5.12 -8.15
CA ILE A 105 -7.71 -3.73 -7.71
C ILE A 105 -9.12 -3.14 -7.66
N ARG A 106 -9.58 -2.77 -6.46
CA ARG A 106 -10.98 -2.42 -6.18
C ARG A 106 -11.31 -0.92 -6.20
N GLY A 107 -10.34 -0.09 -6.60
CA GLY A 107 -10.47 1.37 -6.65
C GLY A 107 -9.83 2.08 -5.46
N LYS A 108 -9.95 3.41 -5.42
CA LYS A 108 -9.27 4.26 -4.43
C LYS A 108 -9.87 4.12 -3.02
N VAL A 109 -9.00 4.12 -2.03
CA VAL A 109 -9.33 4.05 -0.60
C VAL A 109 -8.32 4.91 0.17
N ILE A 110 -8.81 5.73 1.09
CA ILE A 110 -7.94 6.49 2.01
C ILE A 110 -7.62 5.57 3.21
N SER A 111 -6.34 5.32 3.43
CA SER A 111 -5.85 4.56 4.61
C SER A 111 -6.03 5.34 5.91
N GLU A 112 -5.86 4.68 7.06
CA GLU A 112 -5.87 5.35 8.37
C GLU A 112 -4.80 6.44 8.50
N GLU A 113 -3.67 6.26 7.84
CA GLU A 113 -2.58 7.25 7.77
C GLU A 113 -2.87 8.38 6.77
N SER A 114 -4.10 8.48 6.26
CA SER A 114 -4.53 9.48 5.26
C SER A 114 -3.78 9.42 3.93
N ILE A 115 -3.27 8.23 3.58
CA ILE A 115 -2.64 7.96 2.27
C ILE A 115 -3.73 7.54 1.27
N ASP A 116 -3.80 8.22 0.11
CA ASP A 116 -4.62 7.81 -1.04
C ASP A 116 -4.01 6.57 -1.69
N ALA A 117 -4.59 5.41 -1.40
CA ALA A 117 -4.15 4.09 -1.86
C ALA A 117 -5.24 3.43 -2.70
N ASN A 118 -4.97 2.23 -3.22
CA ASN A 118 -5.98 1.40 -3.87
C ASN A 118 -6.34 0.21 -2.98
N GLY A 119 -7.62 -0.14 -2.96
CA GLY A 119 -8.09 -1.40 -2.40
C GLY A 119 -7.51 -2.58 -3.19
N LEU A 120 -6.95 -3.54 -2.47
CA LEU A 120 -6.39 -4.76 -3.02
C LEU A 120 -7.16 -5.95 -2.48
N ASN A 121 -7.52 -6.86 -3.39
CA ASN A 121 -7.90 -8.22 -3.06
C ASN A 121 -6.91 -9.15 -3.77
N GLU A 122 -6.15 -9.92 -3.01
CA GLU A 122 -5.13 -10.82 -3.55
C GLU A 122 -5.60 -12.27 -3.39
N ILE A 123 -5.63 -13.02 -4.49
CA ILE A 123 -6.05 -14.42 -4.52
C ILE A 123 -4.86 -15.29 -4.86
N PHE A 124 -4.38 -16.09 -3.90
CA PHE A 124 -3.29 -17.03 -4.13
C PHE A 124 -3.80 -18.29 -4.83
N ASN A 125 -3.21 -18.59 -6.00
CA ASN A 125 -3.52 -19.76 -6.81
C ASN A 125 -2.51 -20.88 -6.58
N TYR A 126 -1.31 -20.56 -6.10
CA TYR A 126 -0.26 -21.51 -5.79
C TYR A 126 0.61 -20.99 -4.63
N ASN A 127 0.98 -21.88 -3.71
CA ASN A 127 1.95 -21.63 -2.65
C ASN A 127 2.86 -22.86 -2.52
N SER A 128 4.16 -22.62 -2.51
CA SER A 128 5.15 -23.68 -2.35
C SER A 128 5.31 -24.11 -0.88
N GLY A 129 4.87 -25.33 -0.59
CA GLY A 129 5.24 -26.05 0.64
C GLY A 129 4.31 -25.86 1.84
N ASN A 130 3.01 -25.59 1.63
CA ASN A 130 2.01 -25.40 2.69
C ASN A 130 2.48 -24.41 3.77
N ARG A 131 3.28 -23.42 3.39
CA ARG A 131 3.76 -22.38 4.29
C ARG A 131 2.63 -21.40 4.56
N ASP A 132 2.68 -20.71 5.71
CA ASP A 132 1.78 -19.59 5.96
C ASP A 132 1.84 -18.63 4.77
N LEU A 133 0.68 -18.36 4.19
CA LEU A 133 0.55 -17.43 3.08
C LEU A 133 1.11 -16.06 3.50
N PRO A 134 1.60 -15.25 2.53
CA PRO A 134 1.89 -13.85 2.79
C PRO A 134 0.71 -13.16 3.50
N PRO A 135 0.97 -12.09 4.28
CA PRO A 135 -0.10 -11.36 4.95
C PRO A 135 -1.24 -11.02 3.97
N ASN A 136 -2.49 -11.16 4.42
CA ASN A 136 -3.65 -10.76 3.62
C ASN A 136 -3.62 -9.23 3.45
N TYR A 137 -3.03 -8.77 2.35
CA TYR A 137 -2.96 -7.37 2.02
C TYR A 137 -4.33 -6.88 1.53
N THR A 138 -4.73 -5.71 2.02
CA THR A 138 -6.01 -5.08 1.72
C THR A 138 -5.85 -3.77 0.97
N LEU A 139 -4.64 -3.20 0.97
CA LEU A 139 -4.30 -1.98 0.26
C LEU A 139 -3.01 -2.15 -0.53
N ILE A 140 -2.90 -1.39 -1.61
CA ILE A 140 -1.70 -1.28 -2.43
C ILE A 140 -1.48 0.18 -2.81
N TYR A 141 -0.24 0.63 -2.69
CA TYR A 141 0.13 2.02 -2.92
C TYR A 141 1.47 2.08 -3.65
N ILE A 142 1.58 2.99 -4.62
CA ILE A 142 2.83 3.24 -5.35
C ILE A 142 3.21 4.70 -5.12
N ASP A 143 4.40 4.91 -4.58
CA ASP A 143 5.07 6.21 -4.55
C ASP A 143 6.37 6.12 -5.35
N SER A 144 6.33 6.61 -6.60
CA SER A 144 7.45 6.56 -7.52
C SER A 144 8.00 5.13 -7.71
N GLU A 145 9.21 4.84 -7.24
CA GLU A 145 9.89 3.55 -7.32
C GLU A 145 9.65 2.66 -6.10
N LYS A 146 8.67 2.98 -5.25
CA LYS A 146 8.32 2.19 -4.06
C LYS A 146 6.89 1.68 -4.14
N LEU A 147 6.74 0.38 -3.91
CA LEU A 147 5.47 -0.31 -3.83
C LEU A 147 5.23 -0.74 -2.39
N TYR A 148 4.09 -0.34 -1.83
CA TYR A 148 3.69 -0.61 -0.46
C TYR A 148 2.44 -1.47 -0.45
N PHE A 149 2.35 -2.32 0.55
CA PHE A 149 1.15 -3.08 0.85
C PHE A 149 0.63 -2.70 2.23
N GLY A 150 -0.68 -2.47 2.32
CA GLY A 150 -1.38 -2.26 3.58
C GLY A 150 -2.13 -3.50 4.00
N GLN A 151 -2.37 -3.61 5.30
CA GLN A 151 -3.09 -4.71 5.93
C GLN A 151 -4.18 -4.17 6.86
N LYS A 152 -5.14 -5.03 7.21
CA LYS A 152 -6.17 -4.69 8.20
C LYS A 152 -5.52 -4.40 9.55
N SER A 153 -5.77 -3.23 10.13
CA SER A 153 -5.33 -2.92 11.49
C SER A 153 -6.34 -3.48 12.50
N ALA A 154 -5.83 -4.13 13.55
CA ALA A 154 -6.65 -4.79 14.56
C ALA A 154 -7.11 -3.77 15.60
N LYS A 155 -8.15 -2.97 15.32
CA LYS A 155 -8.83 -2.18 16.36
C LYS A 155 -10.28 -1.82 16.12
N ASN A 156 -10.78 -1.91 14.88
CA ASN A 156 -12.21 -1.73 14.60
C ASN A 156 -12.72 -2.89 13.74
N SER A 157 -13.82 -3.50 14.17
CA SER A 157 -14.33 -4.73 13.56
C SER A 157 -14.82 -4.52 12.13
N GLY A 158 -15.18 -3.27 11.78
CA GLY A 158 -15.64 -2.87 10.45
C GLY A 158 -16.71 -3.83 9.96
N LYS A 159 -17.96 -3.65 10.44
CA LYS A 159 -19.08 -4.55 10.13
C LYS A 159 -19.26 -4.71 8.60
N THR A 160 -18.82 -3.73 7.81
CA THR A 160 -18.78 -3.76 6.34
C THR A 160 -17.33 -3.70 5.83
N LEU A 161 -17.10 -4.11 4.58
CA LEU A 161 -15.80 -3.97 3.91
C LEU A 161 -15.29 -2.52 3.90
N GLU A 162 -16.18 -1.53 3.77
CA GLU A 162 -15.81 -0.11 3.74
C GLU A 162 -15.40 0.46 5.12
N THR A 163 -15.79 -0.20 6.21
CA THR A 163 -15.54 0.28 7.58
C THR A 163 -14.37 -0.41 8.27
N ARG A 164 -13.64 -1.28 7.55
CA ARG A 164 -12.45 -1.96 8.09
C ARG A 164 -11.23 -1.06 8.00
N HIS A 165 -10.68 -0.76 9.17
CA HIS A 165 -9.44 -0.03 9.29
C HIS A 165 -8.31 -0.76 8.56
N SER A 166 -7.60 -0.04 7.67
CA SER A 166 -6.48 -0.55 6.91
C SER A 166 -5.33 0.44 6.97
N SER A 167 -4.17 -0.06 7.39
CA SER A 167 -2.95 0.72 7.63
C SER A 167 -1.87 0.38 6.61
N ILE A 168 -1.10 1.37 6.16
CA ILE A 168 0.09 1.19 5.31
C ILE A 168 1.35 1.55 6.11
N SER A 169 2.30 0.62 6.19
CA SER A 169 3.63 0.90 6.76
C SER A 169 4.57 1.45 5.68
N LEU A 170 4.97 2.71 5.80
CA LEU A 170 5.90 3.35 4.86
C LEU A 170 7.37 2.90 5.03
N ASP A 171 7.67 2.16 6.11
CA ASP A 171 8.99 1.57 6.32
C ASP A 171 9.14 0.21 5.62
N ASN A 172 8.04 -0.37 5.14
CA ASN A 172 8.00 -1.70 4.56
C ASN A 172 7.49 -1.63 3.11
N TYR A 173 8.43 -1.64 2.17
CA TYR A 173 8.15 -1.49 0.75
C TYR A 173 9.04 -2.38 -0.12
N PHE A 174 8.57 -2.61 -1.33
CA PHE A 174 9.38 -3.11 -2.41
C PHE A 174 9.90 -1.94 -3.24
N ARG A 175 11.14 -2.05 -3.71
CA ARG A 175 11.77 -1.13 -4.66
C ARG A 175 11.57 -1.63 -6.08
N LYS A 176 11.28 -0.72 -7.00
CA LYS A 176 11.14 -1.04 -8.42
C LYS A 176 12.48 -1.55 -8.96
N VAL A 177 12.43 -2.64 -9.72
CA VAL A 177 13.57 -3.13 -10.49
C VAL A 177 13.47 -2.52 -11.87
N ILE A 178 14.40 -1.62 -12.19
CA ILE A 178 14.56 -1.07 -13.53
C ILE A 178 15.34 -2.10 -14.35
N LYS A 179 14.76 -2.54 -15.47
CA LYS A 179 15.42 -3.41 -16.44
C LYS A 179 15.99 -2.59 -17.58
#